data_AF-A0A397HLU7-F1
#
_entry.id   AF-A0A397HLU7-F1
#
_cell.length_a   1.000
_cell.length_b   1.000
_cell.length_c   1.000
_cell.angle_alpha   90.00
_cell.angle_beta   90.00
_cell.angle_gamma   90.00
#
_symmetry.space_group_name_H-M   'P 1'
#
loop_
_entity.id
_entity.type
_entity.pdbx_description
1 polymer ?
#
loop_
_entity_poly.entity_id
_entity_poly.type
_entity_poly.pdbx_seq_one_letter_code
_entity_poly.pdbx_strand_id
1 'polypeptide(L)'
;MYEEKDLIDFSDPEQNPIESRSQEFKLQKPVESNSSPPVTTLTTSSNNSSTIIRRNNNNDEIKNKLFMKIDIDKIIIRNKENKTYTISCYSRTDTISLLVKYQRKELSLCLFGYKNEIRIPFDQLKGIKYDEGIFEIVMNHGFRRTYYEHIDTFPYTRRPMVSSEDPTRGIITNAVEFQMFPKNTEHPNTLVILEAGLNRICFKDDNEFSKDTNLIQGINNNSLPQIKFGDGEIYLLCIFNKTRHVLPFPRNGSINDFLSLVREKFNFSPSWIEYHDPMVGEKISVTIERDWDLAKSINSRSKKPQQNSFIEIYLS
;
A
#
# COMPACT_ATOMS: atom_id res chain seq x y z
N MET A 1 16.52 60.73 56.34
CA MET A 1 15.85 61.70 55.44
C MET A 1 15.23 60.87 54.33
N TYR A 2 13.91 61.00 54.17
CA TYR A 2 12.99 60.11 53.45
C TYR A 2 13.09 60.17 51.92
N GLU A 3 12.50 59.15 51.29
CA GLU A 3 11.82 59.02 49.96
C GLU A 3 12.33 57.74 49.27
N GLU A 4 11.71 56.56 49.41
CA GLU A 4 10.32 56.13 49.09
C GLU A 4 9.91 56.46 47.65
N LYS A 5 10.06 55.47 46.75
CA LYS A 5 9.47 55.44 45.41
C LYS A 5 8.93 54.04 45.10
N ASP A 6 7.61 53.98 45.14
CA ASP A 6 6.67 53.34 44.20
C ASP A 6 6.84 51.85 43.87
N LEU A 7 6.02 51.04 44.56
CA LEU A 7 5.50 49.76 44.11
C LEU A 7 4.60 49.95 42.88
N ILE A 8 4.82 49.15 41.83
CA ILE A 8 3.84 48.94 40.76
C ILE A 8 3.27 47.54 40.90
N ASP A 9 1.97 47.50 41.17
CA ASP A 9 1.09 46.34 41.24
C ASP A 9 0.75 45.87 39.81
N PHE A 10 0.92 44.58 39.54
CA PHE A 10 0.45 43.92 38.33
C PHE A 10 -0.54 42.83 38.73
N SER A 11 -1.79 43.24 38.90
CA SER A 11 -2.95 42.35 38.97
C SER A 11 -3.37 41.92 37.55
N ASP A 12 -3.80 40.66 37.46
CA ASP A 12 -4.10 39.86 36.26
C ASP A 12 -4.88 40.53 35.10
N PRO A 13 -4.64 40.11 33.86
CA PRO A 13 -5.67 40.13 32.83
C PRO A 13 -6.34 38.75 32.69
N GLU A 14 -7.64 38.75 32.94
CA GLU A 14 -8.62 37.70 32.65
C GLU A 14 -8.36 37.03 31.29
N GLN A 15 -8.14 35.71 31.30
CA GLN A 15 -8.16 34.89 30.09
C GLN A 15 -9.61 34.61 29.69
N ASN A 16 -10.05 35.27 28.62
CA ASN A 16 -11.27 34.90 27.90
C ASN A 16 -11.11 33.51 27.26
N PRO A 17 -12.08 32.59 27.41
CA PRO A 17 -12.05 31.32 26.70
C PRO A 17 -12.34 31.57 25.21
N ILE A 18 -11.38 31.21 24.37
CA ILE A 18 -11.56 31.17 22.91
C ILE A 18 -12.47 29.98 22.61
N GLU A 19 -13.73 30.27 22.27
CA GLU A 19 -14.65 29.28 21.71
C GLU A 19 -14.12 28.81 20.35
N SER A 20 -13.55 27.61 20.32
CA SER A 20 -13.19 26.89 19.10
C SER A 20 -14.48 26.47 18.38
N ARG A 21 -14.92 27.33 17.45
CA ARG A 21 -16.10 27.10 16.61
C ARG A 21 -15.81 26.01 15.58
N SER A 22 -16.08 24.76 15.93
CA SER A 22 -16.11 23.63 14.99
C SER A 22 -17.16 23.89 13.90
N GLN A 23 -16.72 24.15 12.66
CA GLN A 23 -17.64 24.23 11.52
C GLN A 23 -18.03 22.82 11.08
N GLU A 24 -19.22 22.36 11.51
CA GLU A 24 -19.88 21.19 10.93
C GLU A 24 -20.36 21.51 9.51
N PHE A 25 -19.80 20.85 8.50
CA PHE A 25 -20.33 20.87 7.14
C PHE A 25 -21.42 19.80 6.99
N LYS A 26 -22.70 20.22 7.01
CA LYS A 26 -23.83 19.36 6.61
C LYS A 26 -24.02 19.42 5.09
N LEU A 27 -23.83 18.30 4.39
CA LEU A 27 -24.24 18.17 3.00
C LEU A 27 -25.79 18.11 2.92
N GLN A 28 -26.38 18.96 2.08
CA GLN A 28 -27.80 18.93 1.76
C GLN A 28 -28.18 17.64 1.01
N LYS A 29 -29.23 16.95 1.46
CA LYS A 29 -29.84 15.81 0.76
C LYS A 29 -30.55 16.28 -0.52
N PRO A 30 -30.52 15.50 -1.62
CA PRO A 30 -31.39 15.75 -2.76
C PRO A 30 -32.84 15.41 -2.42
N VAL A 31 -33.76 16.19 -3.00
CA VAL A 31 -35.21 16.03 -2.92
C VAL A 31 -35.63 14.79 -3.70
N GLU A 32 -36.21 13.81 -3.00
CA GLU A 32 -36.85 12.64 -3.62
C GLU A 32 -38.26 13.00 -4.09
N SER A 33 -38.50 12.90 -5.41
CA SER A 33 -39.84 12.97 -5.98
C SER A 33 -40.43 11.57 -6.08
N ASN A 34 -41.50 11.35 -5.32
CA ASN A 34 -42.34 10.15 -5.31
C ASN A 34 -43.03 9.90 -6.65
N SER A 35 -42.98 8.65 -7.14
CA SER A 35 -44.09 8.05 -7.90
C SER A 35 -43.97 6.52 -7.95
N SER A 36 -44.90 5.84 -7.27
CA SER A 36 -45.36 4.45 -7.54
C SER A 36 -46.85 4.55 -7.93
N PRO A 37 -47.61 3.49 -8.34
CA PRO A 37 -47.33 2.06 -8.62
C PRO A 37 -48.03 1.65 -10.00
N PRO A 38 -48.48 0.40 -10.37
CA PRO A 38 -48.83 -0.79 -9.59
C PRO A 38 -48.37 -2.19 -10.04
N VAL A 39 -48.54 -3.07 -9.05
CA VAL A 39 -48.59 -4.52 -8.97
C VAL A 39 -49.31 -5.22 -10.12
N THR A 40 -48.76 -6.35 -10.60
CA THR A 40 -49.56 -7.48 -11.11
C THR A 40 -48.86 -8.80 -10.77
N THR A 41 -49.55 -9.61 -9.99
CA THR A 41 -49.26 -11.02 -9.66
C THR A 41 -49.67 -11.91 -10.81
N LEU A 42 -48.85 -12.93 -11.15
CA LEU A 42 -49.35 -14.21 -11.67
C LEU A 42 -48.28 -15.32 -11.51
N THR A 43 -48.69 -16.34 -10.78
CA THR A 43 -48.07 -17.64 -10.52
C THR A 43 -48.01 -18.53 -11.76
N THR A 44 -46.89 -19.24 -11.97
CA THR A 44 -46.91 -20.65 -12.40
C THR A 44 -45.63 -21.36 -11.95
N SER A 45 -45.84 -22.38 -11.13
CA SER A 45 -44.90 -23.42 -10.71
C SER A 45 -44.57 -24.36 -11.86
N SER A 46 -43.29 -24.64 -12.10
CA SER A 46 -42.86 -25.91 -12.68
C SER A 46 -41.55 -26.36 -12.01
N ASN A 47 -41.66 -27.45 -11.26
CA ASN A 47 -40.55 -28.15 -10.63
C ASN A 47 -39.88 -29.02 -11.69
N ASN A 48 -38.64 -28.71 -12.04
CA ASN A 48 -37.73 -29.66 -12.68
C ASN A 48 -36.39 -29.60 -11.96
N SER A 49 -36.22 -30.55 -11.04
CA SER A 49 -34.99 -30.78 -10.28
C SER A 49 -33.91 -31.35 -11.20
N SER A 50 -33.11 -30.47 -11.79
CA SER A 50 -31.79 -30.83 -12.31
C SER A 50 -30.76 -30.59 -11.21
N THR A 51 -30.20 -31.68 -10.69
CA THR A 51 -29.10 -31.71 -9.73
C THR A 51 -27.86 -31.08 -10.37
N ILE A 52 -27.75 -29.75 -10.27
CA ILE A 52 -26.51 -29.04 -10.60
C ILE A 52 -25.51 -29.40 -9.51
N ILE A 53 -24.56 -30.26 -9.87
CA ILE A 53 -23.33 -30.48 -9.12
C ILE A 53 -22.61 -29.13 -9.06
N ARG A 54 -22.86 -28.36 -8.00
CA ARG A 54 -22.05 -27.19 -7.63
C ARG A 54 -20.65 -27.71 -7.32
N ARG A 55 -19.77 -27.67 -8.33
CA ARG A 55 -18.33 -27.68 -8.10
C ARG A 55 -18.03 -26.44 -7.26
N ASN A 56 -17.73 -26.67 -5.98
CA ASN A 56 -17.17 -25.66 -5.09
C ASN A 56 -15.79 -25.22 -5.63
N ASN A 57 -15.78 -24.21 -6.49
CA ASN A 57 -14.56 -23.49 -6.89
C ASN A 57 -14.15 -22.49 -5.78
N ASN A 58 -14.00 -22.97 -4.54
CA ASN A 58 -13.57 -22.13 -3.42
C ASN A 58 -12.05 -21.84 -3.44
N ASN A 59 -11.30 -22.33 -4.43
CA ASN A 59 -9.86 -22.11 -4.55
C ASN A 59 -9.47 -20.86 -5.34
N ASP A 60 -10.40 -20.19 -6.02
CA ASP A 60 -10.11 -18.92 -6.71
C ASP A 60 -10.37 -17.67 -5.84
N GLU A 61 -11.09 -17.79 -4.73
CA GLU A 61 -11.37 -16.66 -3.80
C GLU A 61 -10.20 -16.32 -2.87
N ILE A 62 -9.23 -17.23 -2.70
CA ILE A 62 -8.00 -16.98 -1.93
C ILE A 62 -6.94 -16.26 -2.79
N LYS A 63 -7.25 -15.98 -4.06
CA LYS A 63 -6.44 -15.07 -4.89
C LYS A 63 -6.85 -13.63 -4.60
N ASN A 64 -5.90 -12.86 -4.06
CA ASN A 64 -5.78 -11.40 -4.22
C ASN A 64 -6.44 -10.46 -3.21
N LYS A 65 -6.29 -10.69 -1.90
CA LYS A 65 -6.19 -9.53 -0.99
C LYS A 65 -4.73 -9.08 -0.88
N LEU A 66 -4.26 -8.38 -1.90
CA LEU A 66 -2.94 -7.72 -1.96
C LEU A 66 -2.81 -6.52 -1.01
N PHE A 67 -3.73 -6.38 -0.06
CA PHE A 67 -3.83 -5.26 0.84
C PHE A 67 -4.52 -5.66 2.15
N MET A 68 -4.10 -5.00 3.23
CA MET A 68 -4.82 -5.01 4.51
C MET A 68 -5.86 -3.88 4.48
N LYS A 69 -7.09 -4.14 4.91
CA LYS A 69 -8.17 -3.14 5.00
C LYS A 69 -8.52 -2.94 6.47
N ILE A 70 -8.56 -1.68 6.90
CA ILE A 70 -9.03 -1.25 8.21
C ILE A 70 -10.23 -0.31 8.00
N ASP A 71 -11.37 -0.63 8.60
CA ASP A 71 -12.52 0.26 8.63
C ASP A 71 -12.35 1.38 9.64
N ILE A 72 -12.58 2.61 9.19
CA ILE A 72 -12.38 3.83 9.95
C ILE A 72 -13.75 4.47 10.23
N ASP A 73 -13.96 4.89 11.46
CA ASP A 73 -15.16 5.62 11.88
C ASP A 73 -15.00 7.12 11.64
N LYS A 74 -13.84 7.66 12.00
CA LYS A 74 -13.53 9.10 11.94
C LYS A 74 -12.06 9.33 11.62
N ILE A 75 -11.78 10.42 10.90
CA ILE A 75 -10.44 10.93 10.65
C ILE A 75 -10.40 12.38 11.10
N ILE A 76 -9.42 12.72 11.93
CA ILE A 76 -9.05 14.10 12.23
C ILE A 76 -7.78 14.40 11.43
N ILE A 77 -7.85 15.42 10.58
CA ILE A 77 -6.76 15.86 9.71
C ILE A 77 -6.24 17.17 10.27
N ARG A 78 -4.94 17.22 10.58
CA ARG A 78 -4.27 18.45 11.00
C ARG A 78 -3.39 18.97 9.87
N ASN A 79 -3.47 20.27 9.59
CA ASN A 79 -2.60 20.93 8.62
C ASN A 79 -1.40 21.60 9.31
N LYS A 80 -0.47 22.15 8.51
CA LYS A 80 0.73 22.85 9.02
C LYS A 80 0.42 24.09 9.89
N GLU A 81 -0.73 24.72 9.67
CA GLU A 81 -1.23 25.85 10.46
C GLU A 81 -1.93 25.40 11.76
N ASN A 82 -1.84 24.10 12.10
CA ASN A 82 -2.52 23.47 13.23
C ASN A 82 -4.07 23.55 13.17
N LYS A 83 -4.64 23.84 11.99
CA LYS A 83 -6.09 23.74 11.78
C LYS A 83 -6.47 22.27 11.65
N THR A 84 -7.57 21.91 12.31
CA THR A 84 -8.09 20.55 12.32
C THR A 84 -9.37 20.46 11.48
N TYR A 85 -9.49 19.37 10.75
CA TYR A 85 -10.66 19.05 9.93
C TYR A 85 -11.10 17.63 10.27
N THR A 86 -12.41 17.40 10.35
CA THR A 86 -12.94 16.09 10.72
C THR A 86 -13.73 15.52 9.55
N ILE A 87 -13.44 14.28 9.19
CA ILE A 87 -14.22 13.47 8.25
C ILE A 87 -14.74 12.27 9.03
N SER A 88 -16.07 12.15 9.17
CA SER A 88 -16.71 11.06 9.93
C SER A 88 -17.68 10.25 9.07
N CYS A 89 -17.79 8.97 9.37
CA CYS A 89 -18.73 8.03 8.76
C CYS A 89 -20.11 8.16 9.44
N TYR A 90 -20.96 9.08 8.98
CA TYR A 90 -22.30 9.27 9.58
C TYR A 90 -23.36 8.29 9.08
N SER A 91 -23.12 7.63 7.94
CA SER A 91 -24.08 6.74 7.30
C SER A 91 -23.42 5.50 6.71
N ARG A 92 -24.22 4.48 6.38
CA ARG A 92 -23.74 3.28 5.67
C ARG A 92 -23.18 3.59 4.27
N THR A 93 -23.54 4.73 3.68
CA THR A 93 -23.02 5.17 2.38
C THR A 93 -21.76 6.01 2.51
N ASP A 94 -21.39 6.44 3.72
CA ASP A 94 -20.22 7.28 4.00
C ASP A 94 -19.08 6.47 4.62
N THR A 95 -18.91 5.21 4.21
CA THR A 95 -17.85 4.36 4.75
C THR A 95 -16.47 4.92 4.41
N ILE A 96 -15.60 4.90 5.41
CA ILE A 96 -14.21 5.30 5.32
C ILE A 96 -13.36 4.06 5.64
N SER A 97 -12.32 3.83 4.85
CA SER A 97 -11.37 2.75 5.15
C SER A 97 -9.95 3.15 4.77
N LEU A 98 -8.99 2.62 5.51
CA LEU A 98 -7.58 2.63 5.17
C LEU A 98 -7.21 1.30 4.53
N LEU A 99 -6.65 1.34 3.32
CA LEU A 99 -6.07 0.18 2.66
C LEU A 99 -4.54 0.31 2.67
N VAL A 100 -3.86 -0.74 3.11
CA VAL A 100 -2.40 -0.82 3.13
C VAL A 100 -1.94 -1.78 2.05
N LYS A 101 -1.37 -1.25 0.96
CA LYS A 101 -1.00 -2.00 -0.24
C LYS A 101 0.51 -2.25 -0.24
N TYR A 102 0.95 -3.26 0.51
CA TYR A 102 2.37 -3.54 0.73
C TYR A 102 3.19 -3.69 -0.56
N GLN A 103 2.67 -4.42 -1.55
CA GLN A 103 3.38 -4.62 -2.83
C GLN A 103 3.58 -3.33 -3.61
N ARG A 104 2.60 -2.43 -3.55
CA ARG A 104 2.64 -1.13 -4.22
C ARG A 104 3.36 -0.06 -3.39
N LYS A 105 3.68 -0.37 -2.12
CA LYS A 105 4.24 0.56 -1.14
C LYS A 105 3.42 1.85 -1.03
N GLU A 106 2.11 1.69 -0.92
CA GLU A 106 1.15 2.79 -0.86
C GLU A 106 0.12 2.57 0.25
N LEU A 107 -0.24 3.65 0.94
CA LEU A 107 -1.48 3.75 1.69
C LEU A 107 -2.58 4.23 0.75
N SER A 108 -3.81 3.77 0.95
CA SER A 108 -4.95 4.29 0.21
C SER A 108 -6.08 4.61 1.18
N LEU A 109 -6.50 5.87 1.20
CA LEU A 109 -7.64 6.32 1.98
C LEU A 109 -8.88 6.31 1.10
N CYS A 110 -9.80 5.39 1.37
CA CYS A 110 -11.08 5.28 0.68
C CYS A 110 -12.15 6.08 1.42
N LEU A 111 -12.83 6.97 0.71
CA LEU A 111 -13.82 7.91 1.23
C LEU A 111 -15.17 7.73 0.56
N PHE A 112 -16.23 8.16 1.24
CA PHE A 112 -17.58 8.34 0.68
C PHE A 112 -18.14 7.07 0.02
N GLY A 113 -18.15 5.96 0.76
CA GLY A 113 -18.72 4.72 0.24
C GLY A 113 -17.78 4.01 -0.74
N TYR A 114 -16.46 4.19 -0.56
CA TYR A 114 -15.41 3.65 -1.43
C TYR A 114 -15.36 4.24 -2.84
N LYS A 115 -16.15 5.29 -3.13
CA LYS A 115 -16.16 5.92 -4.46
C LYS A 115 -14.90 6.71 -4.76
N ASN A 116 -14.31 7.31 -3.73
CA ASN A 116 -13.11 8.12 -3.87
C ASN A 116 -11.96 7.46 -3.13
N GLU A 117 -10.78 7.44 -3.75
CA GLU A 117 -9.58 6.85 -3.19
C GLU A 117 -8.41 7.81 -3.32
N ILE A 118 -7.69 8.03 -2.22
CA ILE A 118 -6.51 8.89 -2.16
C ILE A 118 -5.31 7.99 -1.88
N ARG A 119 -4.41 7.86 -2.84
CA ARG A 119 -3.20 7.04 -2.69
C ARG A 119 -2.01 7.88 -2.26
N ILE A 120 -1.30 7.40 -1.26
CA ILE A 120 -0.16 8.06 -0.63
C ILE A 120 1.01 7.07 -0.61
N PRO A 121 2.09 7.31 -1.36
CA PRO A 121 3.27 6.46 -1.32
C PRO A 121 3.89 6.41 0.08
N PHE A 122 4.45 5.27 0.47
CA PHE A 122 5.06 5.06 1.79
C PHE A 122 6.25 6.01 2.06
N ASP A 123 6.97 6.43 1.02
CA ASP A 123 8.09 7.38 1.16
C ASP A 123 7.65 8.80 1.53
N GLN A 124 6.33 9.05 1.58
CA GLN A 124 5.75 10.30 2.04
C GLN A 124 5.43 10.30 3.53
N LEU A 125 5.48 9.14 4.19
CA LEU A 125 5.22 9.01 5.61
C LEU A 125 6.46 9.43 6.40
N LYS A 126 6.25 10.06 7.55
CA LYS A 126 7.31 10.43 8.51
C LYS A 126 7.26 9.63 9.79
N GLY A 127 6.07 9.20 10.18
CA GLY A 127 5.86 8.44 11.40
C GLY A 127 4.49 7.80 11.40
N ILE A 128 4.38 6.72 12.15
CA ILE A 128 3.13 6.01 12.39
C ILE A 128 3.11 5.54 13.83
N LYS A 129 1.96 5.71 14.49
CA LYS A 129 1.78 5.28 15.87
C LYS A 129 0.37 4.75 16.07
N TYR A 130 0.24 3.63 16.77
CA TYR A 130 -1.04 3.16 17.29
C TYR A 130 -1.04 3.29 18.81
N ASP A 131 -1.99 4.04 19.36
CA ASP A 131 -2.09 4.28 20.80
C ASP A 131 -3.54 4.48 21.21
N GLU A 132 -3.97 3.81 22.28
CA GLU A 132 -5.32 3.92 22.86
C GLU A 132 -6.49 3.88 21.84
N GLY A 133 -6.38 3.04 20.80
CA GLY A 133 -7.42 2.92 19.78
C GLY A 133 -7.38 4.00 18.68
N ILE A 134 -6.35 4.83 18.67
CA ILE A 134 -6.11 5.87 17.66
C ILE A 134 -4.91 5.47 16.82
N PHE A 135 -5.05 5.56 15.50
CA PHE A 135 -3.98 5.29 14.55
C PHE A 135 -3.52 6.62 13.94
N GLU A 136 -2.35 7.09 14.37
CA GLU A 136 -1.75 8.36 13.96
C GLU A 136 -0.77 8.12 12.80
N ILE A 137 -0.89 8.92 11.74
CA ILE A 137 0.00 8.91 10.58
C ILE A 137 0.51 10.32 10.34
N VAL A 138 1.82 10.51 10.46
CA VAL A 138 2.51 11.78 10.18
C VAL A 138 3.10 11.72 8.79
N MET A 139 3.00 12.81 8.01
CA MET A 139 3.41 12.88 6.61
C MET A 139 4.34 14.06 6.33
N ASN A 140 5.02 14.00 5.18
CA ASN A 140 5.76 15.14 4.63
C ASN A 140 4.80 16.30 4.29
N HIS A 141 5.25 17.53 4.54
CA HIS A 141 4.49 18.71 4.11
C HIS A 141 4.39 18.73 2.58
N GLY A 142 3.17 18.89 2.07
CA GLY A 142 2.91 18.86 0.63
C GLY A 142 3.17 17.48 0.01
N PHE A 143 2.98 16.41 0.79
CA PHE A 143 3.22 15.05 0.34
C PHE A 143 2.55 14.73 -1.01
N ARG A 144 3.22 13.88 -1.79
CA ARG A 144 2.70 13.38 -3.06
C ARG A 144 1.50 12.47 -2.82
N ARG A 145 0.47 12.64 -3.64
CA ARG A 145 -0.74 11.82 -3.62
C ARG A 145 -1.37 11.76 -5.00
N THR A 146 -2.21 10.76 -5.21
CA THR A 146 -2.99 10.62 -6.45
C THR A 146 -4.42 10.29 -6.09
N TYR A 147 -5.36 10.94 -6.76
CA TYR A 147 -6.79 10.75 -6.56
C TYR A 147 -7.34 9.78 -7.60
N TYR A 148 -8.27 8.94 -7.16
CA TYR A 148 -8.93 7.96 -7.99
C TYR A 148 -10.42 7.95 -7.69
N GLU A 149 -11.22 7.71 -8.73
CA GLU A 149 -12.64 7.47 -8.64
C GLU A 149 -12.95 6.02 -9.04
N HIS A 150 -13.82 5.39 -8.25
CA HIS A 150 -14.33 4.05 -8.48
C HIS A 150 -15.79 4.14 -8.93
N ILE A 151 -16.09 3.52 -10.07
CA ILE A 151 -17.46 3.48 -10.64
C ILE A 151 -18.34 2.53 -9.83
N ASP A 152 -17.74 1.47 -9.31
CA ASP A 152 -18.37 0.40 -8.56
C ASP A 152 -18.01 0.44 -7.07
N THR A 153 -18.86 -0.17 -6.25
CA THR A 153 -18.66 -0.28 -4.80
C THR A 153 -17.67 -1.39 -4.48
N PHE A 154 -17.00 -1.29 -3.33
CA PHE A 154 -16.09 -2.32 -2.85
C PHE A 154 -16.81 -3.68 -2.62
N PRO A 155 -16.21 -4.83 -2.99
CA PRO A 155 -14.92 -5.00 -3.65
C PRO A 155 -14.95 -4.57 -5.12
N TYR A 156 -13.94 -3.81 -5.54
CA TYR A 156 -13.88 -3.27 -6.90
C TYR A 156 -13.71 -4.39 -7.93
N THR A 157 -14.60 -4.43 -8.90
CA THR A 157 -14.55 -5.29 -10.10
C THR A 157 -13.85 -4.58 -11.26
N ARG A 158 -13.88 -3.24 -11.28
CA ARG A 158 -13.26 -2.42 -12.33
C ARG A 158 -11.98 -1.75 -11.83
N ARG A 159 -11.13 -1.38 -12.78
CA ARG A 159 -9.95 -0.55 -12.47
C ARG A 159 -10.42 0.88 -12.15
N PRO A 160 -9.88 1.52 -11.10
CA PRO A 160 -10.19 2.90 -10.80
C PRO A 160 -9.70 3.84 -11.90
N MET A 161 -10.42 4.95 -12.08
CA MET A 161 -10.04 6.04 -12.97
C MET A 161 -9.24 7.06 -12.18
N VAL A 162 -8.15 7.57 -12.76
CA VAL A 162 -7.39 8.68 -12.14
C VAL A 162 -8.26 9.94 -12.18
N SER A 163 -8.36 10.63 -11.06
CA SER A 163 -9.05 11.91 -10.95
C SER A 163 -8.04 13.03 -10.71
N SER A 164 -8.30 14.19 -11.31
CA SER A 164 -7.57 15.44 -11.01
C SER A 164 -8.14 16.19 -9.81
N GLU A 165 -9.32 15.80 -9.34
CA GLU A 165 -10.04 16.50 -8.27
C GLU A 165 -9.74 15.90 -6.90
N ASP A 166 -9.43 16.75 -5.93
CA ASP A 166 -9.31 16.35 -4.53
C ASP A 166 -10.72 16.15 -3.93
N PRO A 167 -11.12 14.92 -3.58
CA PRO A 167 -12.46 14.65 -3.07
C PRO A 167 -12.72 15.30 -1.71
N THR A 168 -11.67 15.77 -1.02
CA THR A 168 -11.76 16.52 0.24
C THR A 168 -11.82 18.03 0.06
N ARG A 169 -11.94 18.51 -1.20
CA ARG A 169 -11.99 19.94 -1.54
C ARG A 169 -10.78 20.71 -1.01
N GLY A 170 -9.60 20.09 -1.06
CA GLY A 170 -8.33 20.68 -0.68
C GLY A 170 -7.94 20.52 0.79
N ILE A 171 -8.78 19.90 1.65
CA ILE A 171 -8.43 19.66 3.06
C ILE A 171 -7.12 18.87 3.19
N ILE A 172 -6.97 17.83 2.36
CA ILE A 172 -5.77 16.98 2.37
C ILE A 172 -4.55 17.70 1.80
N THR A 173 -4.73 18.83 1.10
CA THR A 173 -3.64 19.42 0.33
C THR A 173 -2.45 19.84 1.17
N ASN A 174 -2.72 20.37 2.36
CA ASN A 174 -1.73 20.83 3.33
C ASN A 174 -1.72 20.00 4.61
N ALA A 175 -2.29 18.79 4.57
CA ALA A 175 -2.29 17.90 5.72
C ALA A 175 -0.86 17.46 6.08
N VAL A 176 -0.59 17.39 7.38
CA VAL A 176 0.69 16.90 7.93
C VAL A 176 0.48 15.69 8.83
N GLU A 177 -0.75 15.49 9.32
CA GLU A 177 -1.07 14.39 10.22
C GLU A 177 -2.53 13.94 10.04
N PHE A 178 -2.73 12.64 10.10
CA PHE A 178 -4.02 12.00 10.20
C PHE A 178 -4.12 11.24 11.51
N GLN A 179 -5.13 11.55 12.32
CA GLN A 179 -5.54 10.75 13.46
C GLN A 179 -6.79 9.97 13.04
N MET A 180 -6.63 8.67 12.83
CA MET A 180 -7.70 7.79 12.40
C MET A 180 -8.26 7.05 13.61
N PHE A 181 -9.57 6.94 13.68
CA PHE A 181 -10.31 6.23 14.73
C PHE A 181 -10.92 5.00 14.07
N PRO A 182 -10.29 3.81 14.16
CA PRO A 182 -10.82 2.58 13.61
C PRO A 182 -12.18 2.24 14.21
N LYS A 183 -13.02 1.51 13.45
CA LYS A 183 -14.29 1.01 13.98
C LYS A 183 -14.02 -0.01 15.09
N ASN A 184 -14.96 -0.11 16.04
CA ASN A 184 -14.90 -1.09 17.12
C ASN A 184 -14.89 -2.56 16.64
N THR A 185 -15.23 -2.81 15.37
CA THR A 185 -15.11 -4.13 14.72
C THR A 185 -13.67 -4.50 14.38
N GLU A 186 -12.76 -3.54 14.35
CA GLU A 186 -11.33 -3.78 14.09
C GLU A 186 -10.65 -4.33 15.34
N HIS A 187 -10.00 -5.48 15.19
CA HIS A 187 -9.32 -6.12 16.31
C HIS A 187 -8.03 -5.35 16.67
N PRO A 188 -7.78 -5.00 17.95
CA PRO A 188 -6.58 -4.24 18.34
C PRO A 188 -5.25 -4.84 17.86
N ASN A 189 -5.09 -6.17 17.93
CA ASN A 189 -3.90 -6.85 17.42
C ASN A 189 -3.64 -6.59 15.92
N THR A 190 -4.68 -6.42 15.10
CA THR A 190 -4.52 -6.09 13.68
C THR A 190 -3.85 -4.73 13.52
N LEU A 191 -4.22 -3.75 14.34
CA LEU A 191 -3.69 -2.39 14.32
C LEU A 191 -2.23 -2.35 14.81
N VAL A 192 -1.90 -3.11 15.86
CA VAL A 192 -0.52 -3.27 16.35
C VAL A 192 0.36 -3.92 15.29
N ILE A 193 -0.12 -5.00 14.64
CA ILE A 193 0.61 -5.66 13.54
C ILE A 193 0.79 -4.69 12.36
N LEU A 194 -0.24 -3.90 12.04
CA LEU A 194 -0.18 -2.92 10.98
C LEU A 194 0.88 -1.84 11.24
N GLU A 195 0.88 -1.26 12.44
CA GLU A 195 1.88 -0.30 12.90
C GLU A 195 3.29 -0.89 12.79
N ALA A 196 3.53 -2.07 13.39
CA ALA A 196 4.83 -2.73 13.34
C ALA A 196 5.28 -3.03 11.90
N GLY A 197 4.36 -3.47 11.04
CA GLY A 197 4.62 -3.75 9.63
C GLY A 197 4.99 -2.49 8.85
N LEU A 198 4.26 -1.39 9.04
CA LEU A 198 4.56 -0.11 8.39
C LEU A 198 5.84 0.50 8.94
N ASN A 199 6.10 0.43 10.24
CA ASN A 199 7.37 0.86 10.84
C ASN A 199 8.56 0.13 10.23
N ARG A 200 8.45 -1.20 10.10
CA ARG A 200 9.50 -2.03 9.48
C ARG A 200 9.74 -1.70 8.01
N ILE A 201 8.70 -1.34 7.26
CA ILE A 201 8.78 -1.15 5.80
C ILE A 201 9.15 0.29 5.44
N CYS A 202 8.61 1.28 6.16
CA CYS A 202 8.73 2.69 5.83
C CYS A 202 9.89 3.38 6.55
N PHE A 203 10.22 2.95 7.77
CA PHE A 203 11.13 3.67 8.67
C PHE A 203 12.30 2.83 9.17
N LYS A 204 12.55 1.65 8.59
CA LYS A 204 13.79 0.94 8.90
C LYS A 204 14.97 1.77 8.43
N ASP A 205 15.72 2.30 9.39
CA ASP A 205 17.00 2.97 9.17
C ASP A 205 17.86 2.08 8.28
N ASP A 206 18.25 2.60 7.12
CA ASP A 206 19.20 1.93 6.24
C ASP A 206 20.56 1.66 6.96
N ASN A 207 20.80 2.31 8.10
CA ASN A 207 21.99 2.18 8.93
C ASN A 207 22.05 0.90 9.80
N GLU A 208 20.92 0.27 10.17
CA GLU A 208 20.98 -1.00 10.93
C GLU A 208 21.36 -2.19 10.06
N PHE A 209 21.07 -2.14 8.75
CA PHE A 209 21.49 -3.19 7.81
C PHE A 209 22.94 -3.06 7.36
N SER A 210 23.58 -1.91 7.56
CA SER A 210 25.02 -1.73 7.31
C SER A 210 25.91 -2.36 8.39
N LYS A 211 25.38 -2.69 9.57
CA LYS A 211 26.20 -3.35 10.61
C LYS A 211 26.37 -4.85 10.37
N ASP A 212 25.35 -5.53 9.82
CA ASP A 212 25.45 -6.97 9.53
C ASP A 212 25.93 -7.29 8.10
N THR A 213 25.97 -6.30 7.20
CA THR A 213 26.58 -6.49 5.87
C THR A 213 28.12 -6.35 5.87
N ASN A 214 28.72 -5.92 6.98
CA ASN A 214 30.18 -5.96 7.15
C ASN A 214 30.72 -7.37 7.45
N LEU A 215 29.87 -8.38 7.63
CA LEU A 215 30.29 -9.79 7.69
C LEU A 215 30.46 -10.44 6.29
N ILE A 216 30.12 -9.72 5.20
CA ILE A 216 30.40 -10.16 3.82
C ILE A 216 31.05 -9.04 2.99
N GLN A 217 31.83 -8.15 3.62
CA GLN A 217 32.75 -7.24 2.90
C GLN A 217 34.19 -7.80 2.85
N GLY A 218 34.30 -9.09 2.51
CA GLY A 218 35.56 -9.76 2.17
C GLY A 218 35.82 -9.90 0.67
N ILE A 219 35.02 -9.27 -0.20
CA ILE A 219 35.22 -9.31 -1.65
C ILE A 219 35.43 -7.89 -2.16
N ASN A 220 36.70 -7.50 -2.23
CA ASN A 220 37.15 -6.27 -2.88
C ASN A 220 36.56 -6.15 -4.29
N ASN A 221 35.83 -5.07 -4.56
CA ASN A 221 35.25 -4.73 -5.87
C ASN A 221 36.28 -4.38 -6.96
N ASN A 222 37.57 -4.71 -6.78
CA ASN A 222 38.63 -4.41 -7.75
C ASN A 222 39.08 -5.62 -8.58
N SER A 223 38.39 -6.75 -8.46
CA SER A 223 38.48 -7.83 -9.43
C SER A 223 37.22 -8.68 -9.36
N LEU A 224 36.15 -8.28 -10.06
CA LEU A 224 35.21 -9.31 -10.50
C LEU A 224 36.05 -10.35 -11.24
N PRO A 225 36.12 -11.61 -10.78
CA PRO A 225 36.79 -12.64 -11.55
C PRO A 225 36.18 -12.60 -12.95
N GLN A 226 37.01 -12.61 -13.99
CA GLN A 226 36.53 -12.88 -15.34
C GLN A 226 35.96 -14.29 -15.30
N ILE A 227 34.66 -14.39 -15.01
CA ILE A 227 33.93 -15.65 -15.00
C ILE A 227 33.95 -16.11 -16.45
N LYS A 228 34.73 -17.16 -16.73
CA LYS A 228 34.72 -17.81 -18.03
C LYS A 228 33.34 -18.41 -18.20
N PHE A 229 32.56 -17.80 -19.09
CA PHE A 229 31.21 -18.25 -19.43
C PHE A 229 31.30 -19.68 -19.99
N GLY A 230 30.68 -20.64 -19.30
CA GLY A 230 30.45 -21.95 -19.89
C GLY A 230 29.43 -21.82 -21.02
N ASP A 231 29.72 -22.41 -22.19
CA ASP A 231 28.78 -22.48 -23.30
C ASP A 231 27.52 -23.23 -22.84
N GLY A 232 26.43 -22.51 -22.56
CA GLY A 232 25.15 -23.09 -22.15
C GLY A 232 24.55 -22.56 -20.85
N GLU A 233 25.26 -21.70 -20.10
CA GLU A 233 24.73 -21.08 -18.88
C GLU A 233 24.21 -19.65 -19.13
N ILE A 234 23.23 -19.25 -18.33
CA ILE A 234 22.77 -17.88 -18.15
C ILE A 234 23.01 -17.46 -16.71
N TYR A 235 23.21 -16.16 -16.47
CA TYR A 235 23.40 -15.65 -15.12
C TYR A 235 22.15 -14.89 -14.68
N LEU A 236 21.58 -15.34 -13.57
CA LEU A 236 20.41 -14.75 -12.93
C LEU A 236 20.89 -13.87 -11.77
N LEU A 237 20.44 -12.62 -11.72
CA LEU A 237 20.60 -11.76 -10.56
C LEU A 237 19.36 -11.92 -9.68
N CYS A 238 19.44 -12.84 -8.71
CA CYS A 238 18.39 -13.09 -7.74
C CYS A 238 18.38 -12.00 -6.68
N ILE A 239 17.23 -11.33 -6.52
CA ILE A 239 17.00 -10.22 -5.61
C ILE A 239 15.94 -10.63 -4.61
N PHE A 240 16.31 -10.79 -3.34
CA PHE A 240 15.38 -11.10 -2.25
C PHE A 240 15.88 -10.48 -0.96
N ASN A 241 14.99 -10.04 -0.07
CA ASN A 241 15.38 -9.41 1.19
C ASN A 241 16.46 -8.30 1.07
N LYS A 242 16.40 -7.50 -0.02
CA LYS A 242 17.40 -6.48 -0.42
C LYS A 242 18.81 -7.02 -0.72
N THR A 243 19.06 -8.33 -0.64
CA THR A 243 20.33 -8.94 -1.08
C THR A 243 20.28 -9.23 -2.58
N ARG A 244 21.47 -9.27 -3.19
CA ARG A 244 21.66 -9.57 -4.61
C ARG A 244 22.61 -10.73 -4.74
N HIS A 245 22.16 -11.79 -5.40
CA HIS A 245 22.95 -12.99 -5.59
C HIS A 245 23.02 -13.33 -7.07
N VAL A 246 24.23 -13.49 -7.59
CA VAL A 246 24.43 -14.00 -8.95
C VAL A 246 24.40 -15.51 -8.92
N LEU A 247 23.60 -16.10 -9.80
CA LEU A 247 23.37 -17.52 -9.90
C LEU A 247 23.59 -17.98 -11.35
N PRO A 248 24.62 -18.82 -11.63
CA PRO A 248 24.68 -19.51 -12.89
C PRO A 248 23.52 -20.50 -12.97
N PHE A 249 22.87 -20.56 -14.13
CA PHE A 249 21.73 -21.42 -14.37
C PHE A 249 21.77 -21.98 -15.79
N PRO A 250 21.44 -23.26 -16.02
CA PRO A 250 21.41 -23.83 -17.37
C PRO A 250 20.37 -23.12 -18.25
N ARG A 251 20.73 -22.75 -19.48
CA ARG A 251 19.80 -22.06 -20.41
C ARG A 251 18.55 -22.89 -20.73
N ASN A 252 18.68 -24.22 -20.70
CA ASN A 252 17.60 -25.19 -20.89
C ASN A 252 16.92 -25.64 -19.59
N GLY A 253 17.27 -25.07 -18.43
CA GLY A 253 16.68 -25.41 -17.15
C GLY A 253 15.24 -24.92 -17.02
N SER A 254 14.43 -25.70 -16.30
CA SER A 254 13.02 -25.41 -16.01
C SER A 254 12.83 -24.47 -14.82
N ILE A 255 11.61 -23.95 -14.61
CA ILE A 255 11.30 -23.16 -13.41
C ILE A 255 11.49 -23.99 -12.11
N ASN A 256 11.23 -25.29 -12.15
CA ASN A 256 11.39 -26.19 -11.01
C ASN A 256 12.85 -26.46 -10.67
N ASP A 257 13.71 -26.54 -11.68
CA ASP A 257 15.17 -26.65 -11.49
C ASP A 257 15.69 -25.37 -10.82
N PHE A 258 15.21 -24.21 -11.27
CA PHE A 258 15.55 -22.91 -10.65
C PHE A 258 15.10 -22.84 -9.19
N LEU A 259 13.86 -23.21 -8.90
CA LEU A 259 13.33 -23.24 -7.53
C LEU A 259 14.12 -24.20 -6.62
N SER A 260 14.50 -25.37 -7.13
CA SER A 260 15.31 -26.33 -6.39
C SER A 260 16.68 -25.77 -6.08
N LEU A 261 17.32 -25.10 -7.05
CA LEU A 261 18.61 -24.45 -6.88
C LEU A 261 18.56 -23.28 -5.89
N VAL A 262 17.50 -22.46 -5.92
CA VAL A 262 17.26 -21.38 -4.94
C VAL A 262 17.10 -21.96 -3.54
N ARG A 263 16.33 -23.04 -3.39
CA ARG A 263 16.14 -23.74 -2.11
C ARG A 263 17.43 -24.30 -1.57
N GLU A 264 18.22 -24.98 -2.39
CA GLU A 264 19.50 -25.55 -2.01
C GLU A 264 20.51 -24.46 -1.61
N LYS A 265 20.64 -23.41 -2.43
CA LYS A 265 21.67 -22.39 -2.25
C LYS A 265 21.36 -21.38 -1.15
N PHE A 266 20.08 -21.06 -0.94
CA PHE A 266 19.67 -20.01 0.00
C PHE A 266 18.83 -20.53 1.18
N ASN A 267 18.59 -21.84 1.26
CA ASN A 267 17.70 -22.45 2.24
C ASN A 267 16.32 -21.75 2.30
N PHE A 268 15.82 -21.34 1.14
CA PHE A 268 14.64 -20.49 0.98
C PHE A 268 13.78 -20.99 -0.17
N SER A 269 12.47 -21.09 0.06
CA SER A 269 11.50 -21.47 -0.99
C SER A 269 10.62 -20.25 -1.31
N PRO A 270 10.87 -19.55 -2.42
CA PRO A 270 10.05 -18.40 -2.78
C PRO A 270 8.62 -18.83 -3.05
N SER A 271 7.69 -18.03 -2.54
CA SER A 271 6.26 -18.14 -2.85
C SER A 271 5.91 -17.44 -4.17
N TRP A 272 6.75 -16.49 -4.59
CA TRP A 272 6.54 -15.67 -5.78
C TRP A 272 7.85 -15.37 -6.49
N ILE A 273 7.79 -15.33 -7.83
CA ILE A 273 8.93 -15.05 -8.72
C ILE A 273 8.49 -13.99 -9.72
N GLU A 274 9.29 -12.95 -9.89
CA GLU A 274 9.11 -11.96 -10.94
C GLU A 274 10.42 -11.73 -11.67
N TYR A 275 10.37 -11.34 -12.94
CA TYR A 275 11.52 -10.81 -13.65
C TYR A 275 11.26 -9.37 -14.09
N HIS A 276 12.32 -8.58 -14.24
CA HIS A 276 12.20 -7.23 -14.81
C HIS A 276 12.37 -7.29 -16.33
N ASP A 277 11.35 -6.83 -17.07
CA ASP A 277 11.45 -6.64 -18.52
C ASP A 277 11.93 -5.22 -18.81
N PRO A 278 13.18 -5.01 -19.28
CA PRO A 278 13.70 -3.68 -19.55
C PRO A 278 13.01 -2.98 -20.73
N MET A 279 12.33 -3.71 -21.62
CA MET A 279 11.60 -3.12 -22.75
C MET A 279 10.27 -2.51 -22.29
N VAL A 280 9.62 -3.13 -21.30
CA VAL A 280 8.35 -2.66 -20.74
C VAL A 280 8.57 -1.76 -19.52
N GLY A 281 9.70 -1.92 -18.83
CA GLY A 281 10.01 -1.20 -17.58
C GLY A 281 9.20 -1.69 -16.38
N GLU A 282 8.66 -2.90 -16.46
CA GLU A 282 7.77 -3.48 -15.45
C GLU A 282 8.31 -4.83 -14.94
N LYS A 283 7.83 -5.23 -13.76
CA LYS A 283 8.05 -6.58 -13.22
C LYS A 283 6.93 -7.49 -13.68
N ILE A 284 7.29 -8.64 -14.21
CA ILE A 284 6.37 -9.63 -14.74
C ILE A 284 6.49 -10.90 -13.91
N SER A 285 5.36 -11.37 -13.40
CA SER A 285 5.31 -12.59 -12.59
C SER A 285 5.54 -13.84 -13.43
N VAL A 286 6.32 -14.77 -12.90
CA VAL A 286 6.57 -16.07 -13.52
C VAL A 286 5.65 -17.09 -12.86
N THR A 287 4.59 -17.47 -13.57
CA THR A 287 3.58 -18.41 -13.04
C THR A 287 3.61 -19.76 -13.72
N ILE A 288 4.10 -19.81 -14.96
CA ILE A 288 4.18 -21.01 -15.78
C ILE A 288 5.51 -21.08 -16.53
N GLU A 289 5.83 -22.25 -17.08
CA GLU A 289 7.08 -22.49 -17.82
C GLU A 289 7.26 -21.54 -19.01
N ARG A 290 6.16 -21.16 -19.69
CA ARG A 290 6.20 -20.19 -20.78
C ARG A 290 6.71 -18.81 -20.34
N ASP A 291 6.33 -18.35 -19.14
CA ASP A 291 6.80 -17.07 -18.60
C ASP A 291 8.29 -17.14 -18.31
N TRP A 292 8.76 -18.30 -17.83
CA TRP A 292 10.16 -18.56 -17.55
C TRP A 292 11.02 -18.55 -18.82
N ASP A 293 10.54 -19.19 -19.89
CA ASP A 293 11.20 -19.14 -21.20
C ASP A 293 11.27 -17.71 -21.76
N LEU A 294 10.21 -16.92 -21.56
CA LEU A 294 10.22 -15.51 -21.91
C LEU A 294 11.27 -14.73 -21.11
N ALA A 295 11.35 -14.94 -19.79
CA ALA A 295 12.35 -14.31 -18.92
C ALA A 295 13.78 -14.62 -19.38
N LYS A 296 14.07 -15.90 -19.69
CA LYS A 296 15.37 -16.34 -20.22
C LYS A 296 15.74 -15.69 -21.56
N SER A 297 14.73 -15.33 -22.38
CA SER A 297 14.94 -14.76 -23.72
C SER A 297 15.26 -13.26 -23.75
N ILE A 298 15.12 -12.54 -22.63
CA ILE A 298 15.27 -11.07 -22.57
C ILE A 298 16.65 -10.63 -23.01
N ASN A 299 17.69 -11.33 -22.56
CA ASN A 299 19.07 -10.99 -22.90
C ASN A 299 19.36 -11.17 -24.39
N SER A 300 18.68 -12.10 -25.07
CA SER A 300 18.85 -12.32 -26.51
C SER A 300 18.26 -11.20 -27.37
N ARG A 301 17.35 -10.38 -26.81
CA ARG A 301 16.66 -9.31 -27.55
C ARG A 301 17.40 -7.97 -27.53
N SER A 302 18.36 -7.79 -26.62
CA SER A 302 19.16 -6.57 -26.55
C SER A 302 20.17 -6.54 -27.70
N LYS A 303 19.95 -5.65 -28.69
CA LYS A 303 20.86 -5.46 -29.84
C LYS A 303 22.22 -4.87 -29.48
N LYS A 304 22.44 -4.46 -28.22
CA LYS A 304 23.73 -3.97 -27.74
C LYS A 304 24.45 -5.12 -27.04
N PRO A 305 25.65 -5.53 -27.49
CA PRO A 305 26.49 -6.46 -26.75
C PRO A 305 26.97 -5.78 -25.47
N GLN A 306 26.13 -5.78 -24.43
CA GLN A 306 26.54 -5.40 -23.09
C GLN A 306 27.23 -6.60 -22.46
N GLN A 307 28.46 -6.35 -22.00
CA GLN A 307 29.42 -7.37 -21.63
C GLN A 307 29.06 -8.16 -20.37
N ASN A 308 27.89 -7.97 -19.76
CA ASN A 308 27.41 -8.67 -18.56
C ASN A 308 25.88 -8.49 -18.39
N SER A 309 25.06 -9.04 -19.29
CA SER A 309 23.60 -8.99 -19.14
C SER A 309 23.13 -10.05 -18.14
N PHE A 310 22.75 -9.64 -16.93
CA PHE A 310 22.05 -10.49 -15.97
C PHE A 310 20.54 -10.40 -16.19
N ILE A 311 19.82 -11.49 -15.95
CA ILE A 311 18.36 -11.43 -15.84
C ILE A 311 18.04 -11.14 -14.38
N GLU A 312 17.39 -10.01 -14.10
CA GLU A 312 16.97 -9.69 -12.74
C GLU A 312 15.74 -10.52 -12.37
N ILE A 313 15.88 -11.36 -11.35
CA ILE A 313 14.80 -12.19 -10.81
C ILE A 313 14.52 -11.75 -9.37
N TYR A 314 13.31 -11.31 -9.09
CA TYR A 314 12.84 -10.93 -7.76
C TYR A 314 12.15 -12.13 -7.12
N LEU A 315 12.56 -12.49 -5.90
CA LEU A 315 12.01 -13.61 -5.15
C LEU A 315 11.32 -13.07 -3.88
N SER A 316 10.12 -13.57 -3.58
CA SER A 316 9.35 -13.15 -2.39
C SER A 316 8.73 -14.31 -1.62
#